data_AF-A0A0G2HJ74-F1
#
_entry.id   AF-A0A0G2HJ74-F1
#
_cell.length_a   1.000
_cell.length_b   1.000
_cell.length_c   1.000
_cell.angle_alpha   90.00
_cell.angle_beta   90.00
_cell.angle_gamma   90.00
#
_symmetry.space_group_name_H-M   'P 1'
#
loop_
_entity.id
_entity.type
_entity.pdbx_description
1 polymer ?
#
loop_
_entity_poly.entity_id
_entity_poly.type
_entity_poly.pdbx_seq_one_letter_code
_entity_poly.pdbx_strand_id
1 'polypeptide(L)'
;MLVVQSKTGVTGQQWHLQSGNSTIIYAPDTTLCLDAGAQSNWKDMSRVYLVTCTPGSASQQWDVMADGRIALVASKPLECLDLQYMRAVPDNPVGIYSCAGLGGIGAADDGLNWPLVNATG
;
A
#
# COMPACT_ATOMS: atom_id res chain seq x y z
N MET A 1 -10.32 6.94 1.80
CA MET A 1 -8.98 7.22 1.25
C MET A 1 -7.99 7.02 2.38
N LEU A 2 -6.89 6.32 2.13
CA LEU A 2 -5.84 6.12 3.12
C LEU A 2 -4.90 7.32 3.17
N VAL A 3 -4.47 7.73 4.37
CA VAL A 3 -3.58 8.87 4.59
C VAL A 3 -2.48 8.52 5.58
N VAL A 4 -1.37 9.24 5.51
CA VAL A 4 -0.30 9.18 6.51
C VAL A 4 -0.79 9.75 7.84
N GLN A 5 -0.41 9.12 8.94
CA GLN A 5 -0.67 9.56 10.31
C GLN A 5 0.54 9.27 11.19
N SER A 6 0.71 10.01 12.28
CA SER A 6 1.71 9.70 13.31
C SER A 6 1.41 8.33 13.93
N LYS A 7 2.44 7.50 14.11
CA LYS A 7 2.29 6.19 14.77
C LYS A 7 1.92 6.39 16.24
N THR A 8 0.74 5.93 16.65
CA THR A 8 0.24 6.04 18.04
C THR A 8 0.17 4.70 18.75
N GLY A 9 0.49 3.59 18.07
CA GLY A 9 0.45 2.24 18.64
C GLY A 9 -0.96 1.70 18.87
N VAL A 10 -2.00 2.44 18.46
CA VAL A 10 -3.39 1.99 18.55
C VAL A 10 -3.72 0.99 17.44
N THR A 11 -4.71 0.13 17.70
CA THR A 11 -5.16 -0.89 16.74
C THR A 11 -5.59 -0.31 15.40
N GLY A 12 -6.12 0.93 15.39
CA GLY A 12 -6.51 1.71 14.22
C GLY A 12 -5.43 1.89 13.12
N GLN A 13 -4.19 1.52 13.39
CA GLN A 13 -3.06 1.62 12.46
C GLN A 13 -2.45 0.25 12.11
N GLN A 14 -3.12 -0.85 12.49
CA GLN A 14 -2.63 -2.21 12.30
C GLN A 14 -3.27 -2.87 11.09
N TRP A 15 -2.49 -3.71 10.41
CA TRP A 15 -2.85 -4.40 9.19
C TRP A 15 -2.33 -5.84 9.22
N HIS A 16 -3.07 -6.76 8.62
CA HIS A 16 -2.59 -8.12 8.36
C HIS A 16 -1.96 -8.16 6.98
N LEU A 17 -0.68 -8.55 6.94
CA LEU A 17 0.10 -8.72 5.71
C LEU A 17 0.65 -10.15 5.67
N GLN A 18 0.74 -10.70 4.48
CA GLN A 18 1.41 -11.98 4.21
C GLN A 18 2.38 -11.78 3.05
N SER A 19 3.60 -12.32 3.16
CA SER A 19 4.60 -12.28 2.09
C SER A 19 4.07 -12.89 0.79
N GLY A 20 4.44 -12.29 -0.35
CA GLY A 20 3.95 -12.72 -1.66
C GLY A 20 2.56 -12.18 -1.97
N ASN A 21 1.94 -12.75 -3.00
CA ASN A 21 0.59 -12.41 -3.44
C ASN A 21 -0.44 -12.68 -2.33
N SER A 22 -1.04 -11.62 -1.81
CA SER A 22 -2.01 -11.67 -0.74
C SER A 22 -3.02 -10.53 -0.82
N THR A 23 -3.98 -10.53 0.10
CA THR A 23 -4.85 -9.40 0.36
C THR A 23 -4.43 -8.76 1.68
N ILE A 24 -4.30 -7.43 1.69
CA ILE A 24 -3.95 -6.67 2.89
C ILE A 24 -5.24 -6.29 3.62
N ILE A 25 -5.40 -6.79 4.83
CA ILE A 25 -6.63 -6.69 5.63
C ILE A 25 -6.43 -5.68 6.76
N TYR A 26 -7.40 -4.81 6.98
CA TYR A 26 -7.38 -3.87 8.09
C TYR A 26 -7.69 -4.60 9.40
N ALA A 27 -6.77 -4.57 10.35
CA ALA A 27 -6.89 -5.39 11.56
C ALA A 27 -8.09 -5.03 12.47
N PRO A 28 -8.48 -3.75 12.63
CA PRO A 28 -9.66 -3.38 13.43
C PRO A 28 -10.99 -3.85 12.85
N ASP A 29 -11.09 -4.03 11.54
CA ASP A 29 -12.27 -4.56 10.87
C ASP A 29 -11.84 -5.42 9.69
N THR A 30 -11.81 -6.73 9.93
CA THR A 30 -11.33 -7.73 8.96
C THR A 30 -12.24 -7.91 7.75
N THR A 31 -13.38 -7.20 7.70
CA THR A 31 -14.21 -7.10 6.49
C THR A 31 -13.68 -6.06 5.50
N LEU A 32 -12.69 -5.25 5.89
CA LEU A 32 -12.13 -4.18 5.07
C LEU A 32 -10.70 -4.49 4.60
N CYS A 33 -10.45 -4.19 3.33
CA CYS A 33 -9.21 -4.48 2.62
C CYS A 33 -8.66 -3.24 1.91
N LEU A 34 -7.33 -3.22 1.71
CA LEU A 34 -6.67 -2.21 0.88
C LEU A 34 -7.03 -2.43 -0.59
N ASP A 35 -7.52 -1.38 -1.25
CA ASP A 35 -8.05 -1.44 -2.61
C ASP A 35 -7.50 -0.31 -3.48
N ALA A 36 -7.03 -0.65 -4.68
CA ALA A 36 -6.45 0.27 -5.66
C ALA A 36 -7.48 1.06 -6.49
N GLY A 37 -8.77 0.87 -6.23
CA GLY A 37 -9.87 1.45 -7.00
C GLY A 37 -10.02 0.85 -8.39
N ALA A 38 -10.73 1.56 -9.25
CA ALA A 38 -10.99 1.15 -10.63
C ALA A 38 -9.69 1.02 -11.44
N GLN A 39 -9.56 -0.07 -12.19
CA GLN A 39 -8.39 -0.37 -13.01
C GLN A 39 -8.03 0.72 -14.02
N SER A 40 -9.01 1.48 -14.53
CA SER A 40 -8.78 2.63 -15.41
C SER A 40 -7.94 3.75 -14.77
N ASN A 41 -7.76 3.70 -13.46
CA ASN A 41 -6.95 4.65 -12.70
C ASN A 41 -5.65 4.04 -12.18
N TRP A 42 -5.24 2.81 -12.50
CA TRP A 42 -3.98 2.28 -11.95
C TRP A 42 -2.77 2.89 -12.66
N LYS A 43 -2.23 3.96 -12.07
CA LYS A 43 -1.08 4.75 -12.54
C LYS A 43 -0.53 5.58 -11.38
N ASP A 44 0.66 6.13 -11.56
CA ASP A 44 1.28 7.12 -10.68
C ASP A 44 0.29 8.13 -10.09
N MET A 45 0.38 8.31 -8.76
CA MET A 45 -0.42 9.22 -7.94
C MET A 45 -1.90 8.84 -7.76
N SER A 46 -2.32 7.67 -8.24
CA SER A 46 -3.66 7.19 -7.93
C SER A 46 -3.80 6.81 -6.47
N ARG A 47 -4.99 7.04 -5.92
CA ARG A 47 -5.27 6.83 -4.50
C ARG A 47 -5.61 5.38 -4.24
N VAL A 48 -5.37 4.97 -3.00
CA VAL A 48 -5.87 3.70 -2.44
C VAL A 48 -6.97 3.95 -1.41
N TYR A 49 -7.77 2.93 -1.20
CA TYR A 49 -8.99 2.99 -0.42
C TYR A 49 -9.05 1.83 0.58
N LEU A 50 -9.87 2.02 1.60
CA LEU A 50 -10.28 0.97 2.50
C LEU A 50 -11.74 0.66 2.17
N VAL A 51 -12.01 -0.53 1.65
CA VAL A 51 -13.34 -0.96 1.19
C VAL A 51 -13.58 -2.41 1.59
N THR A 52 -14.80 -2.91 1.43
CA THR A 52 -15.12 -4.31 1.72
C THR A 52 -14.24 -5.27 0.92
N CYS A 53 -13.69 -6.26 1.62
CA CYS A 53 -12.91 -7.33 1.03
C CYS A 53 -13.74 -8.10 0.00
N THR A 54 -13.24 -8.21 -1.22
CA THR A 54 -13.88 -8.90 -2.34
C THR A 54 -12.94 -10.01 -2.81
N PRO A 55 -13.22 -11.28 -2.48
CA PRO A 55 -12.36 -12.40 -2.85
C PRO A 55 -12.08 -12.43 -4.36
N GLY A 56 -10.80 -12.51 -4.72
CA GLY A 56 -10.37 -12.54 -6.12
C GLY A 56 -10.38 -11.19 -6.85
N SER A 57 -10.75 -10.08 -6.19
CA SER A 57 -10.67 -8.76 -6.82
C SER A 57 -9.22 -8.40 -7.14
N ALA A 58 -8.96 -8.05 -8.41
CA ALA A 58 -7.64 -7.63 -8.85
C ALA A 58 -7.18 -6.31 -8.20
N SER A 59 -8.11 -5.44 -7.78
CA SER A 59 -7.80 -4.20 -7.05
C SER A 59 -7.32 -4.44 -5.61
N GLN A 60 -7.47 -5.67 -5.09
CA GLN A 60 -7.16 -6.06 -3.72
C GLN A 60 -6.10 -7.16 -3.64
N GLN A 61 -5.39 -7.39 -4.74
CA GLN A 61 -4.27 -8.34 -4.81
C GLN A 61 -2.96 -7.58 -4.81
N TRP A 62 -2.19 -7.78 -3.73
CA TRP A 62 -0.93 -7.11 -3.48
C TRP A 62 0.18 -8.13 -3.31
N ASP A 63 1.34 -7.90 -3.92
CA ASP A 63 2.55 -8.69 -3.70
C ASP A 63 3.38 -7.99 -2.63
N VAL A 64 3.46 -8.57 -1.42
CA VAL A 64 4.36 -8.09 -0.36
C VAL A 64 5.73 -8.68 -0.63
N MET A 65 6.57 -7.89 -1.29
CA MET A 65 7.84 -8.31 -1.87
C MET A 65 8.92 -8.49 -0.81
N ALA A 66 9.89 -9.36 -1.08
CA ALA A 66 11.01 -9.64 -0.17
C ALA A 66 11.92 -8.42 0.09
N ASP A 67 11.88 -7.42 -0.78
CA ASP A 67 12.63 -6.17 -0.61
C ASP A 67 11.85 -5.10 0.17
N GLY A 68 10.62 -5.37 0.62
CA GLY A 68 9.81 -4.45 1.41
C GLY A 68 8.79 -3.62 0.63
N ARG A 69 8.80 -3.68 -0.72
CA ARG A 69 7.75 -3.06 -1.54
C ARG A 69 6.43 -3.84 -1.45
N ILE A 70 5.33 -3.16 -1.74
CA ILE A 70 3.99 -3.75 -1.87
C ILE A 70 3.45 -3.40 -3.25
N ALA A 71 3.45 -4.37 -4.19
CA ALA A 71 3.06 -4.14 -5.58
C ALA A 71 1.60 -4.52 -5.84
N LEU A 72 0.90 -3.75 -6.67
CA LEU A 72 -0.42 -4.10 -7.18
C LEU A 72 -0.27 -5.16 -8.29
N VAL A 73 -0.60 -6.42 -8.00
CA VAL A 73 -0.24 -7.59 -8.83
C VAL A 73 -0.64 -7.43 -10.30
N ALA A 74 -1.84 -6.91 -10.56
CA ALA A 74 -2.42 -6.81 -11.90
C ALA A 74 -2.07 -5.51 -12.64
N SER A 75 -1.33 -4.59 -12.02
CA SER A 75 -0.97 -3.31 -12.64
C SER A 75 0.07 -3.47 -13.75
N LYS A 76 -0.09 -2.68 -14.83
CA LYS A 76 0.86 -2.59 -15.95
C LYS A 76 0.95 -1.13 -16.43
N PRO A 77 2.10 -0.43 -16.27
CA PRO A 77 3.34 -0.86 -15.61
C PRO A 77 3.10 -1.27 -14.15
N LEU A 78 4.07 -1.96 -13.52
CA LEU A 78 3.92 -2.41 -12.14
C LEU A 78 3.97 -1.20 -11.19
N GLU A 79 2.90 -1.01 -10.44
CA GLU A 79 2.68 0.06 -9.47
C GLU A 79 2.78 -0.49 -8.03
N CYS A 80 3.40 0.26 -7.13
CA CYS A 80 3.65 -0.08 -5.73
C CYS A 80 2.99 0.94 -4.81
N LEU A 81 2.60 0.52 -3.60
CA LEU A 81 2.08 1.39 -2.57
C LEU A 81 3.12 2.43 -2.15
N ASP A 82 2.74 3.71 -2.16
CA ASP A 82 3.67 4.82 -1.96
C ASP A 82 3.02 6.08 -1.37
N LEU A 83 3.85 7.03 -0.97
CA LEU A 83 3.47 8.36 -0.52
C LEU A 83 3.20 9.27 -1.71
N GLN A 84 2.00 9.83 -1.81
CA GLN A 84 1.76 10.85 -2.84
C GLN A 84 2.67 12.05 -2.59
N TYR A 85 3.22 12.61 -3.66
CA TYR A 85 4.15 13.76 -3.61
C TYR A 85 5.43 13.51 -2.79
N MET A 86 5.78 12.26 -2.46
CA MET A 86 6.96 11.92 -1.62
C MET A 86 6.92 12.60 -0.24
N ARG A 87 5.73 12.68 0.38
CA ARG A 87 5.53 13.39 1.65
C ARG A 87 5.05 12.47 2.78
N ALA A 88 5.92 12.23 3.76
CA ALA A 88 5.60 11.54 4.99
C ALA A 88 5.08 12.51 6.08
N VAL A 89 4.05 13.29 5.74
CA VAL A 89 3.41 14.24 6.69
C VAL A 89 1.96 13.83 6.95
N PRO A 90 1.42 14.08 8.16
CA PRO A 90 0.02 13.78 8.46
C PRO A 90 -0.95 14.30 7.39
N ASP A 91 -2.00 13.52 7.14
CA ASP A 91 -3.06 13.78 6.16
C ASP A 91 -2.63 13.74 4.69
N ASN A 92 -1.35 13.52 4.39
CA ASN A 92 -0.91 13.28 3.02
C ASN A 92 -1.48 11.94 2.51
N PRO A 93 -2.06 11.89 1.29
CA PRO A 93 -2.62 10.66 0.77
C PRO A 93 -1.57 9.58 0.51
N VAL A 94 -1.98 8.33 0.73
CA VAL A 94 -1.27 7.16 0.23
C VAL A 94 -1.81 6.84 -1.15
N GLY A 95 -0.93 6.47 -2.07
CA GLY A 95 -1.28 6.12 -3.42
C GLY A 95 -0.47 4.96 -3.96
N ILE A 96 -0.46 4.85 -5.28
CA ILE A 96 0.44 3.96 -6.00
C ILE A 96 1.36 4.75 -6.92
N TYR A 97 2.56 4.23 -7.14
CA TYR A 97 3.58 4.79 -8.02
C TYR A 97 4.41 3.68 -8.66
N SER A 98 5.10 3.99 -9.75
CA SER A 98 6.01 3.04 -10.41
C SER A 98 6.90 2.31 -9.41
N CYS A 99 6.82 0.97 -9.38
CA CYS A 99 7.54 0.14 -8.43
C CYS A 99 9.07 0.28 -8.50
N ALA A 100 9.63 0.82 -9.59
CA ALA A 100 11.08 0.98 -9.75
C ALA A 100 11.70 1.99 -8.76
N GLY A 101 10.90 2.86 -8.11
CA GLY A 101 11.40 3.98 -7.32
C GLY A 101 12.15 5.01 -8.19
N LEU A 102 12.65 6.09 -7.61
CA LEU A 102 13.51 7.03 -8.33
C LEU A 102 14.88 6.37 -8.57
N GLY A 103 15.13 5.93 -9.80
CA GLY A 103 16.43 5.37 -10.20
C GLY A 103 16.57 3.84 -10.13
N GLY A 104 15.49 3.09 -9.94
CA GLY A 104 15.51 1.63 -10.07
C GLY A 104 16.01 0.86 -8.84
N ILE A 105 16.16 1.51 -7.69
CA ILE A 105 16.71 0.92 -6.46
C ILE A 105 15.65 0.38 -5.48
N GLY A 106 14.37 0.41 -5.86
CA GLY A 106 13.29 -0.20 -5.07
C GLY A 106 13.18 0.38 -3.66
N ALA A 107 13.09 -0.50 -2.64
CA ALA A 107 12.81 -0.04 -1.27
C ALA A 107 13.94 0.74 -0.56
N ALA A 108 15.12 0.77 -1.17
CA ALA A 108 16.33 1.41 -0.66
C ALA A 108 16.46 2.89 -1.08
N ASP A 109 15.48 3.38 -1.83
CA ASP A 109 15.22 4.80 -2.06
C ASP A 109 14.73 5.42 -0.73
N ASP A 110 15.51 6.34 -0.16
CA ASP A 110 15.22 7.10 1.07
C ASP A 110 13.93 7.97 0.99
N GLY A 111 13.05 7.81 -0.01
CA GLY A 111 11.91 8.67 -0.29
C GLY A 111 10.60 8.00 -0.73
N LEU A 112 10.56 6.72 -1.09
CA LEU A 112 9.42 6.11 -1.81
C LEU A 112 8.99 4.71 -1.32
N ASN A 113 8.90 4.49 0.00
CA ASN A 113 8.36 3.23 0.53
C ASN A 113 7.45 3.44 1.71
N TRP A 114 6.32 2.73 1.72
CA TRP A 114 5.46 2.61 2.89
C TRP A 114 6.22 1.82 3.99
N PRO A 115 6.68 2.45 5.08
CA PRO A 115 7.49 1.76 6.05
C PRO A 115 6.65 0.74 6.83
N LEU A 116 6.97 -0.54 6.66
CA LEU A 116 6.36 -1.61 7.41
C LEU A 116 7.05 -1.74 8.77
N VAL A 117 6.29 -1.53 9.83
CA VAL A 117 6.75 -1.77 11.20
C VAL A 117 5.82 -2.79 11.84
N ASN A 118 6.38 -3.85 12.40
CA ASN A 118 5.61 -4.85 13.13
C ASN A 118 4.79 -4.18 14.24
N ALA A 119 3.51 -4.55 14.33
CA ALA A 119 2.59 -4.00 15.32
C ALA A 119 2.95 -4.36 16.77
N THR A 120 3.72 -5.44 16.95
CA THR A 120 4.12 -6.00 18.25
C THR A 120 5.57 -5.70 18.63
N GLY A 121 6.23 -4.78 17.91
CA GLY A 121 7.59 -4.34 18.20
C GLY A 121 7.67 -3.36 19.35
#